data_AF-A0A957A8L3-F1
#
_entry.id   AF-A0A957A8L3-F1
#
_cell.length_a   1.000
_cell.length_b   1.000
_cell.length_c   1.000
_cell.angle_alpha   90.00
_cell.angle_beta   90.00
_cell.angle_gamma   90.00
#
_symmetry.space_group_name_H-M   'P 1'
#
loop_
_entity.id
_entity.type
_entity.pdbx_description
1 polymer ?
#
loop_
_entity_poly.entity_id
_entity_poly.type
_entity_poly.pdbx_seq_one_letter_code
_entity_poly.pdbx_strand_id
1 'polypeptide(L)'
;VLRPGGLLIYIVPQRRLATSARYLAGHYRDLACWRFPDGLHERFEQAVVFGTLREAPVSENAARATVEAWASNLLPELPVAGAIQQPRTLPVLPAGDVLFTSFNFDAVEAAAEARRSGVWTHAALLERLWPPEERRVRPLMPLRRGHLAVMVAAGFLDSVVLHSGQQRLLVKGRTYKESVSVYSPDPDVEVEREVMRTSVAVLNLRTGDVEVIDTGAASTPAP
;
A
#
# COMPACT_ATOMS: atom_id res chain seq x y z
N VAL A 1 5.88 3.14 14.16
CA VAL A 1 4.81 2.66 15.07
C VAL A 1 5.27 2.90 16.51
N LEU A 2 4.38 3.39 17.39
CA LEU A 2 4.69 3.65 18.80
C LEU A 2 4.96 2.33 19.55
N ARG A 3 5.94 2.33 20.46
CA ARG A 3 6.16 1.22 21.41
C ARG A 3 5.29 1.42 22.66
N PRO A 4 4.91 0.36 23.39
CA PRO A 4 4.28 0.50 24.70
C PRO A 4 5.07 1.46 25.60
N GLY A 5 4.36 2.33 26.32
CA GLY A 5 4.94 3.45 27.08
C GLY A 5 5.30 4.68 26.24
N GLY A 6 5.18 4.61 24.90
CA GLY A 6 5.43 5.75 24.01
C GLY A 6 4.39 6.84 24.12
N LEU A 7 4.79 8.09 23.86
CA LEU A 7 3.95 9.27 23.90
C LEU A 7 3.29 9.53 22.53
N LEU A 8 1.97 9.57 22.51
CA LEU A 8 1.17 10.11 21.41
C LEU A 8 1.00 11.62 21.60
N ILE A 9 1.26 12.36 20.53
CA ILE A 9 0.83 13.75 20.36
C ILE A 9 -0.04 13.77 19.11
N TYR A 10 -1.35 13.96 19.30
CA TYR A 10 -2.33 13.87 18.22
C TYR A 10 -3.02 15.22 18.01
N ILE A 11 -2.74 15.86 16.89
CA ILE A 11 -3.31 17.15 16.50
C ILE A 11 -4.45 16.89 15.53
N VAL A 12 -5.66 17.28 15.91
CA VAL A 12 -6.87 16.99 15.15
C VAL A 12 -7.92 18.08 15.38
N PRO A 13 -8.79 18.39 14.39
CA PRO A 13 -9.97 19.22 14.65
C PRO A 13 -10.80 18.60 15.78
N GLN A 14 -11.14 19.40 16.80
CA GLN A 14 -11.75 18.96 18.05
C GLN A 14 -12.99 18.09 17.81
N ARG A 15 -13.88 18.52 16.90
CA ARG A 15 -15.10 17.78 16.51
C ARG A 15 -14.87 16.37 15.98
N ARG A 16 -13.65 16.02 15.54
CA ARG A 16 -13.29 14.70 15.01
C ARG A 16 -12.79 13.74 16.10
N LEU A 17 -12.62 14.21 17.34
CA LEU A 17 -12.19 13.37 18.46
C LEU A 17 -13.18 12.24 18.75
N ALA A 18 -14.48 12.48 18.61
CA ALA A 18 -15.52 11.47 18.84
C ALA A 18 -15.32 10.21 17.99
N THR A 19 -14.92 10.37 16.71
CA THR A 19 -14.64 9.23 15.82
C THR A 19 -13.46 8.39 16.29
N SER A 20 -12.50 9.01 16.97
CA SER A 20 -11.28 8.37 17.46
C SER A 20 -11.42 7.87 18.91
N ALA A 21 -12.53 8.18 19.60
CA ALA A 21 -12.67 8.02 21.04
C ALA A 21 -12.49 6.58 21.52
N ARG A 22 -13.14 5.62 20.84
CA ARG A 22 -13.00 4.19 21.17
C ARG A 22 -11.54 3.73 21.08
N TYR A 23 -10.83 4.15 20.04
CA TYR A 23 -9.43 3.77 19.84
C TYR A 23 -8.51 4.44 20.87
N LEU A 24 -8.67 5.75 21.08
CA LEU A 24 -7.87 6.51 22.04
C LEU A 24 -8.04 5.95 23.47
N ALA A 25 -9.28 5.75 23.91
CA ALA A 25 -9.58 5.24 25.24
C ALA A 25 -9.07 3.80 25.46
N GLY A 26 -9.13 2.96 24.43
CA GLY A 26 -8.72 1.57 24.57
C GLY A 26 -7.21 1.36 24.51
N HIS A 27 -6.50 2.14 23.70
CA HIS A 27 -5.06 1.95 23.47
C HIS A 27 -4.17 2.86 24.31
N TYR A 28 -4.68 3.98 24.81
CA TYR A 28 -3.86 4.97 25.52
C TYR A 28 -4.34 5.18 26.95
N ARG A 29 -3.40 5.54 27.83
CA ARG A 29 -3.63 5.98 29.21
C ARG A 29 -3.14 7.41 29.40
N ASP A 30 -3.46 8.00 30.55
CA ASP A 30 -3.03 9.34 30.94
C ASP A 30 -3.37 10.38 29.86
N LEU A 31 -4.59 10.25 29.32
CA LEU A 31 -5.13 11.07 28.26
C LEU A 31 -5.39 12.48 28.76
N ALA A 32 -4.95 13.47 28.00
CA ALA A 32 -5.24 14.86 28.26
C ALA A 32 -5.40 15.61 26.94
N CYS A 33 -6.31 16.58 26.91
CA CYS A 33 -6.70 17.29 25.71
C CYS A 33 -6.72 18.79 25.95
N TRP A 34 -6.16 19.54 25.00
CA TRP A 34 -6.10 20.99 25.03
C TRP A 34 -6.48 21.56 23.67
N ARG A 35 -7.12 22.73 23.64
CA ARG A 35 -7.29 23.49 22.40
C ARG A 35 -6.07 24.35 22.12
N PHE A 36 -5.89 24.75 20.87
CA PHE A 36 -4.88 25.75 20.52
C PHE A 36 -5.18 27.12 21.16
N PRO A 37 -4.15 27.97 21.34
CA PRO A 37 -4.31 29.35 21.76
C PRO A 37 -5.25 30.16 20.86
N ASP A 38 -5.83 31.21 21.46
CA ASP A 38 -6.64 32.19 20.73
C ASP A 38 -5.82 32.83 19.60
N GLY A 39 -6.46 33.07 18.46
CA GLY A 39 -5.83 33.48 17.20
C GLY A 39 -5.38 32.32 16.29
N LEU A 40 -5.13 31.13 16.85
CA LEU A 40 -4.79 29.91 16.08
C LEU A 40 -5.93 28.89 16.04
N HIS A 41 -6.84 28.94 17.02
CA HIS A 41 -7.92 27.97 17.16
C HIS A 41 -9.12 28.26 16.23
N GLU A 42 -9.46 29.53 15.99
CA GLU A 42 -10.70 29.97 15.35
C GLU A 42 -10.84 29.47 13.90
N ARG A 43 -9.71 29.26 13.21
CA ARG A 43 -9.72 28.83 11.81
C ARG A 43 -9.92 27.33 11.64
N PHE A 44 -9.36 26.52 12.54
CA PHE A 44 -9.25 25.07 12.35
C PHE A 44 -9.84 24.24 13.50
N GLU A 45 -10.24 24.89 14.59
CA GLU A 45 -10.77 24.31 15.83
C GLU A 45 -9.88 23.14 16.31
N GLN A 46 -8.56 23.33 16.24
CA GLN A 46 -7.61 22.26 16.54
C GLN A 46 -7.49 22.02 18.03
N ALA A 47 -7.38 20.74 18.37
CA ALA A 47 -7.04 20.25 19.68
C ALA A 47 -5.83 19.32 19.62
N VAL A 48 -5.06 19.30 20.70
CA VAL A 48 -3.93 18.38 20.90
C VAL A 48 -4.32 17.39 21.99
N VAL A 49 -4.32 16.11 21.63
CA VAL A 49 -4.46 15.01 22.58
C VAL A 49 -3.09 14.43 22.89
N PHE A 50 -2.77 14.33 24.16
CA PHE A 50 -1.64 13.58 24.67
C PHE A 50 -2.12 12.26 25.24
N GLY A 51 -1.34 11.20 25.05
CA GLY A 51 -1.64 9.88 25.61
C GLY A 51 -0.41 9.00 25.64
N THR A 52 -0.37 8.05 26.56
CA THR A 52 0.72 7.06 26.64
C THR A 52 0.22 5.71 26.17
N LEU A 53 0.90 5.08 25.21
CA LEU A 53 0.47 3.80 24.63
C LEU A 53 0.53 2.70 25.70
N ARG A 54 -0.55 1.94 25.85
CA ARG A 54 -0.64 0.77 26.75
C ARG A 54 0.10 -0.43 26.16
N GLU A 55 0.45 -1.38 27.02
CA GLU A 55 0.98 -2.68 26.58
C GLU A 55 -0.09 -3.53 25.89
N ALA A 56 -1.32 -3.50 26.41
CA ALA A 56 -2.46 -4.19 25.84
C ALA A 56 -3.68 -3.24 25.79
N PRO A 57 -4.52 -3.35 24.75
CA PRO A 57 -5.75 -2.59 24.68
C PRO A 57 -6.73 -3.03 25.78
N VAL A 58 -7.44 -2.07 26.34
CA VAL A 58 -8.48 -2.30 27.36
C VAL A 58 -9.81 -1.73 26.88
N SER A 59 -10.92 -2.23 27.44
CA SER A 59 -12.23 -1.60 27.23
C SER A 59 -12.55 -0.69 28.41
N GLU A 60 -12.26 0.60 28.27
CA GLU A 60 -12.45 1.58 29.33
C GLU A 60 -13.57 2.58 28.96
N ASN A 61 -14.80 2.27 29.37
CA ASN A 61 -15.98 3.06 29.02
C ASN A 61 -15.93 4.50 29.56
N ALA A 62 -15.34 4.71 30.74
CA ALA A 62 -15.19 6.04 31.34
C ALA A 62 -14.26 6.93 30.49
N ALA A 63 -13.06 6.43 30.16
CA ALA A 63 -12.13 7.14 29.28
C ALA A 63 -12.73 7.43 27.90
N ARG A 64 -13.51 6.49 27.34
CA ARG A 64 -14.23 6.70 26.08
C ARG A 64 -15.21 7.88 26.18
N ALA A 65 -16.05 7.90 27.21
CA ALA A 65 -17.00 8.98 27.44
C ALA A 65 -16.29 10.34 27.61
N THR A 66 -15.12 10.36 28.27
CA THR A 66 -14.29 11.58 28.40
C THR A 66 -13.83 12.09 27.04
N VAL A 67 -13.30 11.21 26.17
CA VAL A 67 -12.83 11.62 24.82
C VAL A 67 -13.99 12.05 23.92
N GLU A 68 -15.15 11.41 24.05
CA GLU A 68 -16.37 11.82 23.34
C GLU A 68 -16.83 13.21 23.81
N ALA A 69 -16.80 13.48 25.12
CA ALA A 69 -17.15 14.78 25.68
C ALA A 69 -16.21 15.90 25.20
N TRP A 70 -14.91 15.62 25.02
CA TRP A 70 -13.94 16.59 24.47
C TRP A 70 -14.28 17.05 23.06
N ALA A 71 -15.03 16.26 22.27
CA ALA A 71 -15.39 16.65 20.91
C ALA A 71 -16.34 17.85 20.85
N SER A 72 -17.07 18.12 21.95
CA SER A 72 -18.11 19.16 22.01
C SER A 72 -17.92 20.16 23.15
N ASN A 73 -17.21 19.79 24.23
CA ASN A 73 -17.01 20.65 25.39
C ASN A 73 -15.92 21.69 25.16
N LEU A 74 -16.01 22.83 25.86
CA LEU A 74 -14.91 23.79 25.90
C LEU A 74 -13.67 23.15 26.53
N LEU A 75 -12.57 23.16 25.79
CA LEU A 75 -11.29 22.62 26.25
C LEU A 75 -10.42 23.73 26.87
N PRO A 76 -9.56 23.38 27.85
CA PRO A 76 -8.54 24.30 28.32
C PRO A 76 -7.55 24.61 27.20
N GLU A 77 -7.02 25.83 27.21
CA GLU A 77 -5.98 26.26 26.28
C GLU A 77 -4.67 25.50 26.53
N LEU A 78 -3.94 25.18 25.46
CA LEU A 78 -2.64 24.53 25.53
C LEU A 78 -1.67 25.44 26.31
N PRO A 79 -1.11 24.98 27.43
CA PRO A 79 -0.26 25.80 28.27
C PRO A 79 1.06 26.13 27.56
N VAL A 80 1.63 27.28 27.91
CA VAL A 80 2.95 27.70 27.43
C VAL A 80 4.00 26.66 27.84
N ALA A 81 4.98 26.42 26.96
CA ALA A 81 6.07 25.48 27.22
C ALA A 81 6.74 25.77 28.58
N GLY A 82 6.85 24.74 29.43
CA GLY A 82 7.43 24.84 30.77
C GLY A 82 6.44 25.17 31.89
N ALA A 83 5.20 25.58 31.59
CA ALA A 83 4.19 25.90 32.60
C ALA A 83 3.63 24.66 33.32
N ILE A 84 3.64 23.50 32.66
CA ILE A 84 3.31 22.20 33.28
C ILE A 84 4.57 21.36 33.39
N GLN A 85 4.90 20.95 34.61
CA GLN A 85 5.98 20.03 34.93
C GLN A 85 5.38 18.65 35.21
N GLN A 86 4.98 17.93 34.14
CA GLN A 86 4.55 16.54 34.23
C GLN A 86 5.56 15.65 33.51
N PRO A 87 6.64 15.23 34.19
CA PRO A 87 7.62 14.34 33.58
C PRO A 87 6.96 13.02 33.20
N ARG A 88 7.15 12.60 31.94
CA ARG A 88 6.71 11.28 31.46
C ARG A 88 7.93 10.43 31.15
N THR A 89 7.94 9.21 31.66
CA THR A 89 8.96 8.21 31.31
C THR A 89 8.72 7.75 29.88
N LEU A 90 9.66 8.03 28.99
CA LEU A 90 9.61 7.60 27.59
C LEU A 90 10.49 6.35 27.40
N PRO A 91 10.09 5.42 26.52
CA PRO A 91 10.94 4.28 26.17
C PRO A 91 12.22 4.78 25.50
N VAL A 92 13.33 4.10 25.77
CA VAL A 92 14.63 4.41 25.15
C VAL A 92 14.51 4.26 23.64
N LEU A 93 14.79 5.34 22.91
CA LEU A 93 14.94 5.30 21.46
C LEU A 93 16.25 4.56 21.14
N PRO A 94 16.26 3.60 20.19
CA PRO A 94 17.52 3.03 19.73
C PRO A 94 18.42 4.16 19.20
N ALA A 95 19.71 4.10 19.50
CA ALA A 95 20.67 5.06 18.99
C ALA A 95 20.71 4.98 17.45
N GLY A 96 20.54 6.12 16.78
CA GLY A 96 20.54 6.22 15.33
C GLY A 96 19.86 7.50 14.83
N ASP A 97 19.96 7.74 13.52
CA ASP A 97 19.34 8.89 12.88
C ASP A 97 17.81 8.75 12.88
N VAL A 98 17.12 9.82 13.26
CA VAL A 98 15.65 9.88 13.19
C VAL A 98 15.26 10.15 11.74
N LEU A 99 14.72 9.12 11.08
CA LEU A 99 14.19 9.26 9.73
C LEU A 99 12.81 9.91 9.76
N PHE A 100 12.75 11.22 9.48
CA PHE A 100 11.49 11.90 9.12
C PHE A 100 11.20 11.66 7.65
N THR A 101 10.31 10.71 7.34
CA THR A 101 9.88 10.44 5.96
C THR A 101 8.36 10.60 5.83
N SER A 102 7.94 11.21 4.73
CA SER A 102 6.54 11.28 4.31
C SER A 102 6.11 9.93 3.71
N PHE A 103 4.83 9.58 3.84
CA PHE A 103 4.21 8.47 3.09
C PHE A 103 3.67 8.92 1.73
N ASN A 104 3.63 10.24 1.48
CA ASN A 104 3.37 10.80 0.17
C ASN A 104 4.70 10.97 -0.55
N PHE A 105 4.84 10.33 -1.70
CA PHE A 105 6.02 10.40 -2.55
C PHE A 105 5.65 11.13 -3.84
N ASP A 106 6.46 12.10 -4.25
CA ASP A 106 6.42 12.58 -5.63
C ASP A 106 7.03 11.50 -6.54
N ALA A 107 6.32 11.13 -7.60
CA ALA A 107 6.74 10.02 -8.47
C ALA A 107 8.05 10.33 -9.22
N VAL A 108 8.31 11.60 -9.55
CA VAL A 108 9.51 12.02 -10.28
C VAL A 108 10.71 11.98 -9.33
N GLU A 109 10.55 12.50 -8.12
CA GLU A 109 11.58 12.47 -7.08
C GLU A 109 11.90 11.03 -6.64
N ALA A 110 10.87 10.21 -6.41
CA ALA A 110 11.04 8.80 -6.07
C ALA A 110 11.75 8.03 -7.19
N ALA A 111 11.43 8.31 -8.46
CA ALA A 111 12.15 7.71 -9.59
C ALA A 111 13.60 8.18 -9.69
N ALA A 112 13.88 9.45 -9.38
CA ALA A 112 15.25 9.97 -9.34
C ALA A 112 16.06 9.31 -8.21
N GLU A 113 15.47 9.19 -7.02
CA GLU A 113 16.08 8.49 -5.87
C GLU A 113 16.32 7.01 -6.19
N ALA A 114 15.32 6.31 -6.73
CA ALA A 114 15.44 4.90 -7.12
C ALA A 114 16.55 4.67 -8.16
N ARG A 115 16.87 5.65 -9.02
CA ARG A 115 18.02 5.56 -9.93
C ARG A 115 19.35 5.75 -9.21
N ARG A 116 19.40 6.58 -8.17
CA ARG A 116 20.62 6.88 -7.39
C ARG A 116 20.95 5.81 -6.36
N SER A 117 19.94 5.28 -5.67
CA SER A 117 20.09 4.44 -4.48
C SER A 117 19.22 3.18 -4.50
N GLY A 118 18.49 2.94 -5.59
CA GLY A 118 17.65 1.76 -5.70
C GLY A 118 18.45 0.46 -5.75
N VAL A 119 17.73 -0.65 -5.64
CA VAL A 119 18.24 -2.03 -5.69
C VAL A 119 19.21 -2.29 -6.85
N TRP A 120 19.02 -1.62 -7.99
CA TRP A 120 19.87 -1.73 -9.18
C TRP A 120 21.33 -1.30 -8.95
N THR A 121 21.61 -0.53 -7.90
CA THR A 121 22.96 -0.11 -7.54
C THR A 121 23.74 -1.19 -6.77
N HIS A 122 23.06 -2.26 -6.33
CA HIS A 122 23.64 -3.31 -5.50
C HIS A 122 23.81 -4.61 -6.31
N ALA A 123 24.99 -4.81 -6.89
CA ALA A 123 25.28 -5.94 -7.79
C ALA A 123 24.96 -7.32 -7.19
N ALA A 124 25.32 -7.55 -5.93
CA ALA A 124 25.04 -8.83 -5.24
C ALA A 124 23.53 -9.08 -5.05
N LEU A 125 22.74 -8.01 -4.89
CA LEU A 125 21.29 -8.14 -4.76
C LEU A 125 20.65 -8.38 -6.13
N LEU A 126 21.13 -7.67 -7.16
CA LEU A 126 20.73 -7.91 -8.55
C LEU A 126 20.99 -9.36 -8.96
N GLU A 127 22.17 -9.92 -8.68
CA GLU A 127 22.50 -11.30 -9.04
C GLU A 127 21.59 -12.34 -8.37
N ARG A 128 21.10 -12.06 -7.15
CA ARG A 128 20.19 -12.96 -6.44
C ARG A 128 18.73 -12.84 -6.89
N LEU A 129 18.29 -11.63 -7.24
CA LEU A 129 16.90 -11.37 -7.64
C LEU A 129 16.69 -11.57 -9.15
N TRP A 130 17.69 -11.20 -9.94
CA TRP A 130 17.76 -11.31 -11.39
C TRP A 130 19.13 -11.89 -11.78
N PRO A 131 19.35 -13.19 -11.52
CA PRO A 131 20.57 -13.84 -11.97
C PRO A 131 20.74 -13.62 -13.48
N PRO A 132 21.97 -13.35 -13.97
CA PRO A 132 22.25 -13.03 -15.37
C PRO A 132 21.99 -14.18 -16.36
N GLU A 133 21.24 -15.22 -15.96
CA GLU A 133 20.94 -16.42 -16.74
C GLU A 133 19.74 -16.29 -17.68
N GLU A 134 19.38 -15.10 -18.14
CA GLU A 134 18.73 -14.98 -19.46
C GLU A 134 19.79 -15.15 -20.54
N ARG A 135 20.28 -16.39 -20.69
CA ARG A 135 21.13 -16.75 -21.83
C ARG A 135 20.35 -16.40 -23.09
N ARG A 136 20.92 -15.55 -23.94
CA ARG A 136 20.36 -15.27 -25.27
C ARG A 136 20.34 -16.58 -26.06
N VAL A 137 19.17 -17.24 -26.12
CA VAL A 137 18.99 -18.45 -26.90
C VAL A 137 18.75 -18.05 -28.36
N ARG A 138 19.58 -18.55 -29.27
CA ARG A 138 19.33 -18.45 -30.72
C ARG A 138 18.67 -19.76 -31.17
N PRO A 139 17.39 -19.76 -31.53
CA PRO A 139 16.73 -20.98 -32.00
C PRO A 139 17.39 -21.44 -33.32
N LEU A 140 17.53 -22.76 -33.48
CA LEU A 140 18.13 -23.38 -34.68
C LEU A 140 17.31 -23.15 -35.95
N MET A 141 16.04 -22.77 -35.81
CA MET A 141 15.11 -22.42 -36.89
C MET A 141 14.33 -21.15 -36.54
N PRO A 142 13.87 -20.38 -37.54
CA PRO A 142 13.01 -19.23 -37.29
C PRO A 142 11.76 -19.63 -36.49
N LEU A 143 11.41 -18.81 -35.49
CA LEU A 143 10.20 -19.05 -34.69
C LEU A 143 8.95 -18.81 -35.53
N ARG A 144 8.01 -19.74 -35.45
CA ARG A 144 6.67 -19.57 -36.04
C ARG A 144 5.84 -18.61 -35.16
N ARG A 145 4.82 -17.99 -35.74
CA ARG A 145 3.90 -17.09 -35.03
C ARG A 145 3.34 -17.68 -33.73
N GLY A 146 3.02 -18.98 -33.72
CA GLY A 146 2.54 -19.67 -32.52
C GLY A 146 3.58 -19.70 -31.39
N HIS A 147 4.86 -19.95 -31.69
CA HIS A 147 5.92 -19.92 -30.68
C HIS A 147 6.10 -18.53 -30.09
N LEU A 148 6.06 -17.50 -30.93
CA LEU A 148 6.13 -16.10 -30.49
C LEU A 148 4.97 -15.76 -29.56
N ALA A 149 3.73 -16.15 -29.92
CA ALA A 149 2.56 -15.93 -29.09
C ALA A 149 2.69 -16.59 -27.72
N VAL A 150 3.16 -17.84 -27.65
CA VAL A 150 3.37 -18.56 -26.38
C VAL A 150 4.44 -17.88 -25.52
N MET A 151 5.55 -17.40 -26.11
CA MET A 151 6.59 -16.69 -25.36
C MET A 151 6.08 -15.36 -24.81
N VAL A 152 5.32 -14.59 -25.60
CA VAL A 152 4.67 -13.36 -25.11
C VAL A 152 3.75 -13.69 -23.94
N ALA A 153 2.87 -14.66 -24.12
CA ALA A 153 1.87 -15.07 -23.15
C ALA A 153 2.50 -15.58 -21.83
N ALA A 154 3.60 -16.32 -21.93
CA ALA A 154 4.39 -16.82 -20.79
C ALA A 154 5.23 -15.73 -20.09
N GLY A 155 5.19 -14.48 -20.55
CA GLY A 155 5.89 -13.35 -19.94
C GLY A 155 7.38 -13.24 -20.31
N PHE A 156 7.87 -14.05 -21.25
CA PHE A 156 9.27 -13.99 -21.71
C PHE A 156 9.59 -12.74 -22.54
N LEU A 157 8.56 -11.99 -22.94
CA LEU A 157 8.68 -10.72 -23.66
C LEU A 157 8.03 -9.58 -22.85
N ASP A 158 7.99 -9.72 -21.52
CA ASP A 158 7.45 -8.71 -20.63
C ASP A 158 8.23 -7.40 -20.72
N SER A 159 7.49 -6.30 -20.76
CA SER A 159 8.03 -4.93 -20.81
C SER A 159 8.82 -4.62 -22.09
N VAL A 160 8.69 -5.44 -23.13
CA VAL A 160 9.24 -5.13 -24.46
C VAL A 160 8.36 -4.08 -25.13
N VAL A 161 9.00 -3.05 -25.69
CA VAL A 161 8.33 -2.02 -26.49
C VAL A 161 8.38 -2.40 -27.97
N LEU A 162 7.23 -2.76 -28.52
CA LEU A 162 7.06 -3.04 -29.94
C LEU A 162 6.74 -1.76 -30.71
N HIS A 163 7.34 -1.63 -31.89
CA HIS A 163 7.08 -0.53 -32.82
C HIS A 163 6.41 -1.10 -34.06
N SER A 164 5.20 -0.62 -34.37
CA SER A 164 4.46 -1.00 -35.58
C SER A 164 3.92 0.26 -36.25
N GLY A 165 4.62 0.72 -37.30
CA GLY A 165 4.33 2.01 -37.93
C GLY A 165 4.40 3.16 -36.91
N GLN A 166 3.28 3.85 -36.69
CA GLN A 166 3.17 4.94 -35.70
C GLN A 166 2.85 4.44 -34.28
N GLN A 167 2.48 3.18 -34.11
CA GLN A 167 2.12 2.63 -32.80
C GLN A 167 3.37 2.25 -32.01
N ARG A 168 3.33 2.55 -30.71
CA ARG A 168 4.37 2.20 -29.75
C ARG A 168 3.71 1.44 -28.61
N LEU A 169 3.85 0.12 -28.62
CA LEU A 169 3.07 -0.79 -27.79
C LEU A 169 3.96 -1.41 -26.72
N LEU A 170 3.54 -1.34 -25.47
CA LEU A 170 4.13 -2.09 -24.37
C LEU A 170 3.32 -3.37 -24.17
N VAL A 171 3.99 -4.52 -24.23
CA VAL A 171 3.33 -5.82 -24.10
C VAL A 171 3.68 -6.46 -22.77
N LYS A 172 2.68 -7.09 -22.14
CA LYS A 172 2.85 -7.88 -20.94
C LYS A 172 2.05 -9.19 -21.04
N GLY A 173 2.75 -10.31 -20.91
CA GLY A 173 2.14 -11.62 -20.75
C GLY A 173 1.69 -11.85 -19.32
N ARG A 174 0.63 -12.61 -19.14
CA ARG A 174 0.22 -13.11 -17.83
C ARG A 174 -0.30 -14.52 -17.94
N THR A 175 0.31 -15.43 -17.19
CA THR A 175 -0.26 -16.77 -16.93
C THR A 175 -0.92 -16.76 -15.57
N TYR A 176 -2.17 -17.25 -15.48
CA TYR A 176 -2.91 -17.34 -14.21
C TYR A 176 -3.75 -18.62 -14.15
N LYS A 177 -4.01 -19.09 -12.94
CA LYS A 177 -4.89 -20.23 -12.69
C LYS A 177 -6.34 -19.77 -12.65
N GLU A 178 -7.22 -20.55 -13.28
CA GLU A 178 -8.67 -20.38 -13.24
C GLU A 178 -9.31 -21.72 -12.87
N SER A 179 -10.19 -21.75 -11.86
CA SER A 179 -11.03 -22.90 -11.55
C SER A 179 -12.20 -22.97 -12.53
N VAL A 180 -12.35 -24.08 -13.23
CA VAL A 180 -13.49 -24.33 -14.13
C VAL A 180 -14.28 -25.51 -13.60
N SER A 181 -15.60 -25.33 -13.45
CA SER A 181 -16.51 -26.40 -13.06
C SER A 181 -16.65 -27.40 -14.22
N VAL A 182 -16.43 -28.69 -13.92
CA VAL A 182 -16.56 -29.79 -14.86
C VAL A 182 -17.80 -30.60 -14.49
N TYR A 183 -18.56 -31.03 -15.50
CA TYR A 183 -19.75 -31.85 -15.28
C TYR A 183 -19.43 -33.10 -14.46
N SER A 184 -20.14 -33.24 -13.34
CA SER A 184 -20.20 -34.45 -12.53
C SER A 184 -21.50 -35.21 -12.83
N PRO A 185 -21.47 -36.53 -13.01
CA PRO A 185 -22.68 -37.36 -13.11
C PRO A 185 -23.47 -37.40 -11.80
N ASP A 186 -22.83 -37.08 -10.67
CA ASP A 186 -23.44 -37.02 -9.35
C ASP A 186 -23.83 -35.56 -9.05
N PRO A 187 -25.13 -35.26 -8.87
CA PRO A 187 -25.63 -33.91 -8.64
C PRO A 187 -25.18 -33.29 -7.30
N ASP A 188 -24.70 -34.10 -6.35
CA ASP A 188 -24.21 -33.62 -5.05
C ASP A 188 -22.70 -33.37 -5.03
N VAL A 189 -22.01 -33.60 -6.16
CA VAL A 189 -20.55 -33.45 -6.27
C VAL A 189 -20.20 -32.37 -7.29
N GLU A 190 -19.67 -31.25 -6.82
CA GLU A 190 -19.07 -30.23 -7.67
C GLU A 190 -17.58 -30.56 -7.91
N VAL A 191 -17.20 -30.75 -9.17
CA VAL A 191 -15.81 -31.03 -9.55
C VAL A 191 -15.21 -29.77 -10.15
N GLU A 192 -14.31 -29.12 -9.41
CA GLU A 192 -13.49 -28.03 -9.93
C GLU A 192 -12.18 -28.55 -10.53
N ARG A 193 -11.81 -28.04 -11.70
CA ARG A 193 -10.51 -28.28 -12.32
C ARG A 193 -9.77 -26.97 -12.47
N GLU A 194 -8.54 -26.91 -11.94
CA GLU A 194 -7.63 -25.82 -12.24
C GLU A 194 -7.14 -25.91 -13.69
N VAL A 195 -7.34 -24.83 -14.45
CA VAL A 195 -6.83 -24.65 -15.80
C VAL A 195 -5.89 -23.45 -15.81
N MET A 196 -4.73 -23.60 -16.43
CA MET A 196 -3.82 -22.48 -16.68
C MET A 196 -4.35 -21.68 -17.87
N ARG A 197 -4.68 -20.41 -17.65
CA ARG A 197 -5.04 -19.43 -18.67
C ARG A 197 -3.89 -18.50 -18.92
N THR A 198 -3.84 -17.99 -20.15
CA THR A 198 -2.85 -16.98 -20.50
C THR A 198 -3.51 -15.82 -21.19
N SER A 199 -3.15 -14.61 -20.78
CA SER A 199 -3.61 -13.37 -21.39
C SER A 199 -2.43 -12.48 -21.75
N VAL A 200 -2.64 -11.63 -22.74
CA VAL A 200 -1.67 -10.62 -23.18
C VAL A 200 -2.32 -9.27 -23.04
N ALA A 201 -1.73 -8.41 -22.22
CA ALA A 201 -2.11 -7.00 -22.13
C ALA A 201 -1.21 -6.17 -23.04
N VAL A 202 -1.81 -5.27 -23.81
CA VAL A 202 -1.14 -4.36 -24.72
C VAL A 202 -1.51 -2.94 -24.32
N LEU A 203 -0.51 -2.12 -23.98
CA LEU A 203 -0.66 -0.69 -23.70
C LEU A 203 -0.09 0.12 -24.87
N ASN A 204 -0.92 0.95 -25.49
CA ASN A 204 -0.43 1.94 -26.45
C ASN A 204 0.20 3.12 -25.70
N LEU A 205 1.52 3.25 -25.78
CA LEU A 205 2.28 4.29 -25.09
C LEU A 205 2.05 5.70 -25.65
N ARG A 206 1.34 5.85 -26.78
CA ARG A 206 0.96 7.16 -27.33
C ARG A 206 -0.44 7.60 -26.91
N THR A 207 -1.41 6.69 -26.92
CA THR A 207 -2.81 7.01 -26.64
C THR A 207 -3.21 6.71 -25.19
N GLY A 208 -2.49 5.80 -24.52
CA GLY A 208 -2.82 5.32 -23.18
C GLY A 208 -3.80 4.15 -23.18
N ASP A 209 -4.29 3.71 -24.34
CA ASP A 209 -5.29 2.64 -24.44
C ASP A 209 -4.70 1.29 -24.04
N VAL A 210 -5.49 0.51 -23.30
CA VAL A 210 -5.15 -0.85 -22.86
C VAL A 210 -6.11 -1.84 -23.48
N GLU A 211 -5.56 -2.85 -24.14
CA GLU A 211 -6.30 -3.99 -24.69
C GLU A 211 -5.81 -5.27 -24.01
N VAL A 212 -6.73 -6.17 -23.65
CA VAL A 212 -6.41 -7.47 -23.06
C VAL A 212 -6.93 -8.57 -23.99
N ILE A 213 -6.03 -9.47 -24.40
CA ILE A 213 -6.31 -10.58 -25.30
C ILE A 213 -6.18 -11.87 -24.51
N ASP A 214 -7.31 -12.55 -24.27
CA ASP A 214 -7.33 -13.84 -23.58
C ASP A 214 -7.11 -14.98 -24.57
N THR A 215 -6.07 -15.77 -24.34
CA THR A 215 -5.75 -16.94 -25.17
C THR A 215 -6.33 -18.18 -24.48
N GLY A 216 -7.61 -18.47 -24.72
CA GLY A 216 -8.25 -19.67 -24.15
C GLY A 216 -9.77 -19.67 -24.02
N ALA A 217 -10.46 -18.56 -24.29
CA ALA A 217 -11.92 -18.60 -24.40
C ALA A 217 -12.30 -19.42 -25.63
N ALA A 218 -12.89 -20.60 -25.42
CA ALA A 218 -13.55 -21.31 -26.50
C ALA A 218 -14.60 -20.37 -27.07
N SER A 219 -14.50 -20.04 -28.35
CA SER A 219 -15.60 -19.41 -29.08
C SER A 219 -16.80 -20.35 -28.98
N THR A 220 -17.79 -19.99 -28.16
CA THR A 220 -19.10 -20.63 -28.19
C THR A 220 -19.64 -20.47 -29.62
N PRO A 221 -19.91 -21.56 -30.38
CA PRO A 221 -20.61 -21.39 -31.64
C PRO A 221 -22.01 -20.85 -31.30
N ALA A 222 -22.37 -19.71 -31.87
CA ALA A 222 -23.72 -19.18 -31.78
C ALA A 222 -24.69 -20.16 -32.48
N PRO A 223 -25.92 -20.35 -31.95
CA PRO A 223 -26.99 -21.01 -32.70
C PRO A 223 -27.42 -20.21 -33.92
#